data_AF-A0A969BTK2-F1
#
_entry.id   AF-A0A969BTK2-F1
#
_cell.length_a   1.000
_cell.length_b   1.000
_cell.length_c   1.000
_cell.angle_alpha   90.00
_cell.angle_beta   90.00
_cell.angle_gamma   90.00
#
_symmetry.space_group_name_H-M   'P 1'
#
loop_
_entity.id
_entity.type
_entity.pdbx_description
1 polymer ?
#
loop_
_entity_poly.entity_id
_entity_poly.type
_entity_poly.pdbx_seq_one_letter_code
_entity_poly.pdbx_strand_id
1 'polypeptide(L)'
;MLETTRLLGARLMTVDENVAKVAKIQGLDVLNINDLEEALKPTVAVGERVRIALVRAGKEDHQAVGYLPDGTMIVANHAVAKMGSAVDLVVVSTLQTASGTMVFAEIYKPS
;
A
#
# COMPACT_ATOMS: atom_id res chain seq x y z
N MET A 1 -20.34 2.02 27.82
CA MET A 1 -19.12 2.41 27.08
C MET A 1 -19.39 3.56 26.13
N LEU A 2 -20.11 3.37 25.01
CA LEU A 2 -20.41 4.46 24.06
C LEU A 2 -21.12 5.66 24.70
N GLU A 3 -22.13 5.39 25.53
CA GLU A 3 -22.87 6.42 26.26
C GLU A 3 -21.99 7.16 27.26
N THR A 4 -21.14 6.43 28.00
CA THR A 4 -20.14 7.01 28.91
C THR A 4 -19.14 7.90 28.15
N THR A 5 -18.65 7.45 26.99
CA THR A 5 -17.74 8.24 26.14
C THR A 5 -18.40 9.53 25.67
N ARG A 6 -19.67 9.48 25.27
CA ARG A 6 -20.46 10.65 24.89
C ARG A 6 -20.60 11.63 26.05
N LEU A 7 -21.02 11.13 27.22
CA LEU A 7 -21.25 11.95 28.41
C LEU A 7 -19.97 12.65 28.88
N LEU A 8 -18.82 12.00 28.70
CA LEU A 8 -17.52 12.53 29.07
C LEU A 8 -16.87 13.40 27.99
N GLY A 9 -17.47 13.52 26.79
CA GLY A 9 -16.85 14.19 25.64
C GLY A 9 -15.50 13.57 25.24
N ALA A 10 -15.30 12.29 25.53
CA ALA A 10 -14.05 11.59 25.30
C ALA A 10 -13.98 11.01 23.88
N ARG A 11 -12.76 10.66 23.44
CA ARG A 11 -12.54 9.92 22.18
C ARG A 11 -12.60 8.42 22.44
N LEU A 12 -13.22 7.66 21.53
CA LEU A 12 -13.27 6.21 21.61
C LEU A 12 -12.06 5.61 20.89
N MET A 13 -11.28 4.78 21.57
CA MET A 13 -10.24 3.96 20.94
C MET A 13 -10.68 2.50 20.94
N THR A 14 -10.59 1.83 19.79
CA THR A 14 -11.02 0.44 19.63
C THR A 14 -10.24 -0.30 18.54
N VAL A 15 -10.29 -1.63 18.55
CA VAL A 15 -9.86 -2.53 17.47
C VAL A 15 -11.05 -3.23 16.80
N ASP A 16 -12.27 -3.04 17.34
CA ASP A 16 -13.50 -3.67 16.86
C ASP A 16 -14.20 -2.77 15.82
N GLU A 17 -14.30 -3.27 14.59
CA GLU A 17 -14.94 -2.60 13.45
C GLU A 17 -16.43 -2.28 13.67
N ASN A 18 -17.17 -3.19 14.31
CA ASN A 18 -18.60 -3.00 14.53
C ASN A 18 -18.84 -1.90 15.56
N VAL A 19 -18.04 -1.89 16.64
CA VAL A 19 -18.07 -0.82 17.65
C VAL A 19 -17.68 0.52 17.01
N ALA A 20 -16.64 0.54 16.16
CA ALA A 20 -16.22 1.75 15.46
C ALA A 20 -17.33 2.31 14.56
N LYS A 21 -18.01 1.45 13.79
CA LYS A 21 -19.12 1.86 12.91
C LYS A 21 -20.29 2.42 13.71
N VAL A 22 -20.74 1.72 14.75
CA VAL A 22 -21.85 2.17 15.60
C VAL A 22 -21.52 3.50 16.29
N ALA A 23 -20.29 3.66 16.78
CA ALA A 23 -19.83 4.89 17.41
C ALA A 23 -19.75 6.08 16.44
N LYS A 24 -19.28 5.86 15.20
CA LYS A 24 -19.27 6.88 14.13
C LYS A 24 -20.68 7.33 13.77
N ILE A 25 -21.64 6.40 13.61
CA ILE A 25 -23.08 6.73 13.36
C ILE A 25 -23.64 7.58 14.50
N GLN A 26 -23.19 7.31 15.71
CA GLN A 26 -23.56 8.02 16.92
C GLN A 26 -22.88 9.39 17.08
N GLY A 27 -22.04 9.81 16.13
CA GLY A 27 -21.35 11.11 16.13
C GLY A 27 -20.17 11.18 17.09
N LEU A 28 -19.62 10.04 17.53
CA LEU A 28 -18.45 10.01 18.38
C LEU A 28 -17.17 10.02 17.54
N ASP A 29 -16.15 10.71 18.04
CA ASP A 29 -14.80 10.62 17.50
C ASP A 29 -14.18 9.26 17.85
N VAL A 30 -13.90 8.47 16.82
CA VAL A 30 -13.34 7.13 16.94
C VAL A 30 -11.95 7.09 16.35
N LEU A 31 -10.99 6.59 17.13
CA LEU A 31 -9.69 6.13 16.66
C LEU A 31 -9.71 4.60 16.62
N ASN A 32 -9.69 4.03 15.42
CA ASN A 32 -9.55 2.59 15.23
C ASN A 32 -8.07 2.26 14.99
N ILE A 33 -7.51 1.36 15.79
CA ILE A 33 -6.10 0.99 15.68
C ILE A 33 -5.81 0.28 14.35
N ASN A 34 -6.76 -0.45 13.79
CA ASN A 34 -6.61 -1.08 12.47
C ASN A 34 -6.53 -0.03 11.35
N ASP A 35 -7.36 1.03 11.43
CA ASP A 35 -7.31 2.17 10.49
C ASP A 35 -5.94 2.87 10.56
N LEU A 36 -5.38 2.98 11.77
CA LEU A 36 -4.05 3.56 11.99
C LEU A 36 -2.94 2.66 11.43
N GLU A 37 -3.00 1.36 11.65
CA GLU A 37 -2.04 0.40 11.07
C GLU A 37 -2.01 0.51 9.54
N GLU A 38 -3.17 0.55 8.90
CA GLU A 38 -3.30 0.72 7.45
C GLU A 38 -2.70 2.06 6.98
N ALA A 39 -2.99 3.15 7.69
CA ALA A 39 -2.48 4.48 7.35
C ALA A 39 -0.96 4.62 7.51
N LEU A 40 -0.34 3.75 8.31
CA LEU A 40 1.11 3.73 8.52
C LEU A 40 1.85 2.82 7.52
N LYS A 41 1.13 2.06 6.69
CA LYS A 41 1.78 1.21 5.67
C LYS A 41 2.53 2.09 4.67
N PRO A 42 3.81 1.79 4.35
CA PRO A 42 4.55 2.50 3.33
C PRO A 42 3.75 2.47 2.02
N THR A 43 3.38 3.64 1.50
CA THR A 43 2.64 3.72 0.25
C THR A 43 3.59 4.16 -0.83
N VAL A 44 3.83 3.28 -1.79
CA VAL A 44 4.51 3.64 -3.04
C VAL A 44 3.55 4.49 -3.87
N ALA A 45 3.94 5.72 -4.17
CA ALA A 45 3.09 6.66 -4.88
C ALA A 45 3.30 6.60 -6.41
N VAL A 46 2.25 6.92 -7.17
CA VAL A 46 2.38 7.09 -8.63
C VAL A 46 3.32 8.26 -8.92
N GLY A 47 4.24 8.06 -9.87
CA GLY A 47 5.30 9.02 -10.21
C GLY A 47 6.56 8.91 -9.34
N GLU A 48 6.53 8.12 -8.27
CA GLU A 48 7.70 7.86 -7.45
C GLU A 48 8.75 7.07 -8.24
N ARG A 49 10.02 7.41 -8.02
CA ARG A 49 11.16 6.68 -8.58
C ARG A 49 11.63 5.64 -7.58
N VAL A 50 11.73 4.40 -8.04
CA VAL A 50 12.16 3.28 -7.21
C VAL A 50 13.29 2.55 -7.94
N ARG A 51 14.30 2.11 -7.18
CA ARG A 51 15.39 1.31 -7.71
C ARG A 51 15.32 -0.08 -7.12
N ILE A 52 14.99 -1.08 -7.93
CA ILE A 52 14.79 -2.45 -7.46
C ILE A 52 15.52 -3.47 -8.33
N ALA A 53 15.93 -4.57 -7.72
CA ALA A 53 16.43 -5.74 -8.44
C ALA A 53 15.25 -6.51 -9.04
N LEU A 54 15.35 -6.80 -10.34
CA LEU A 54 14.38 -7.65 -11.04
C LEU A 54 14.79 -9.11 -10.87
N VAL A 55 14.01 -9.87 -10.12
CA VAL A 55 14.40 -11.21 -9.64
C VAL A 55 13.68 -12.35 -10.36
N ARG A 56 12.54 -12.08 -11.00
CA ARG A 56 11.75 -13.08 -11.72
C ARG A 56 11.03 -12.50 -12.94
N ALA A 57 10.65 -13.37 -13.87
CA ALA A 57 9.77 -13.00 -14.97
C ALA A 57 8.36 -12.64 -14.46
N GLY A 58 7.70 -11.71 -15.14
CA GLY A 58 6.31 -11.34 -14.86
C GLY A 58 5.31 -12.30 -15.47
N LYS A 59 4.04 -11.89 -15.46
CA LYS A 59 2.96 -12.69 -16.05
C LYS A 59 3.03 -12.66 -17.57
N GLU A 60 3.29 -11.50 -18.13
CA GLU A 60 3.48 -11.31 -19.58
C GLU A 60 4.97 -11.38 -19.94
N ASP A 61 5.28 -11.85 -21.15
CA ASP A 61 6.67 -12.11 -21.60
C ASP A 61 7.60 -10.89 -21.53
N HIS A 62 7.04 -9.69 -21.58
CA HIS A 62 7.76 -8.42 -21.54
C HIS A 62 7.95 -7.87 -20.11
N GLN A 63 7.36 -8.51 -19.11
CA GLN A 63 7.39 -8.06 -17.72
C GLN A 63 8.51 -8.74 -16.92
N ALA A 64 8.98 -8.01 -15.92
CA ALA A 64 9.81 -8.54 -14.85
C ALA A 64 9.24 -8.11 -13.50
N VAL A 65 9.56 -8.83 -12.43
CA VAL A 65 9.09 -8.53 -11.08
C VAL A 65 10.26 -8.39 -10.13
N GLY A 66 10.18 -7.34 -9.32
CA GLY A 66 11.04 -7.12 -8.16
C GLY A 66 10.20 -6.88 -6.90
N TYR A 67 10.88 -6.72 -5.79
CA TYR A 67 10.26 -6.50 -4.49
C TYR A 67 10.93 -5.33 -3.77
N LEU A 68 10.14 -4.54 -3.06
CA LEU A 68 10.66 -3.62 -2.06
C LEU A 68 11.07 -4.37 -0.78
N PRO A 69 11.86 -3.74 0.11
CA PRO A 69 12.27 -4.35 1.38
C PRO A 69 11.11 -4.76 2.29
N ASP A 70 9.95 -4.10 2.16
CA ASP A 70 8.73 -4.41 2.91
C ASP A 70 7.89 -5.55 2.30
N GLY A 71 8.34 -6.12 1.18
CA GLY A 71 7.66 -7.20 0.46
C GLY A 71 6.68 -6.74 -0.61
N THR A 72 6.48 -5.44 -0.81
CA THR A 72 5.63 -4.90 -1.88
C THR A 72 6.14 -5.37 -3.24
N MET A 73 5.25 -5.98 -4.03
CA MET A 73 5.58 -6.53 -5.34
C MET A 73 5.49 -5.45 -6.41
N ILE A 74 6.58 -5.23 -7.14
CA ILE A 74 6.64 -4.30 -8.27
C ILE A 74 6.75 -5.08 -9.58
N VAL A 75 5.77 -4.92 -10.45
CA VAL A 75 5.74 -5.43 -11.81
C VAL A 75 6.27 -4.34 -12.75
N ALA A 76 7.46 -4.56 -13.29
CA ALA A 76 8.14 -3.66 -14.20
C ALA A 76 7.83 -4.03 -15.65
N ASN A 77 7.21 -3.10 -16.38
CA ASN A 77 6.82 -3.30 -17.77
C ASN A 77 8.02 -3.09 -18.73
N HIS A 78 8.09 -3.90 -19.79
CA HIS A 78 9.21 -3.90 -20.77
C HIS A 78 10.60 -4.06 -20.15
N ALA A 79 10.69 -4.73 -19.00
CA ALA A 79 11.90 -4.81 -18.19
C ALA A 79 12.52 -6.21 -18.12
N VAL A 80 11.95 -7.20 -18.83
CA VAL A 80 12.46 -8.58 -18.88
C VAL A 80 13.94 -8.66 -19.31
N ALA A 81 14.37 -7.79 -20.23
CA ALA A 81 15.75 -7.73 -20.70
C ALA A 81 16.76 -7.24 -19.63
N LYS A 82 16.26 -6.74 -18.49
CA LYS A 82 17.06 -6.25 -17.36
C LYS A 82 16.95 -7.15 -16.13
N MET A 83 16.39 -8.37 -16.27
CA MET A 83 16.37 -9.36 -15.18
C MET A 83 17.78 -9.63 -14.62
N GLY A 84 17.86 -9.85 -13.32
CA GLY A 84 19.10 -10.04 -12.58
C GLY A 84 19.84 -8.74 -12.24
N SER A 85 19.35 -7.57 -12.66
CA SER A 85 19.97 -6.27 -12.38
C SER A 85 19.03 -5.33 -11.61
N ALA A 86 19.62 -4.37 -10.90
CA ALA A 86 18.88 -3.29 -10.25
C ALA A 86 18.60 -2.16 -11.24
N VAL A 87 17.32 -1.86 -11.45
CA VAL A 87 16.83 -0.92 -12.47
C VAL A 87 16.10 0.23 -11.80
N ASP A 88 16.34 1.44 -12.28
CA ASP A 88 15.53 2.62 -11.92
C ASP A 88 14.20 2.58 -12.67
N LEU A 89 13.11 2.58 -11.92
CA LEU A 89 11.75 2.52 -12.42
C LEU A 89 10.96 3.74 -11.95
N VAL A 90 9.93 4.09 -12.70
CA VAL A 90 8.90 5.05 -12.30
C VAL A 90 7.58 4.33 -12.13
N VAL A 91 6.92 4.56 -11.00
CA VAL A 91 5.63 3.95 -10.68
C VAL A 91 4.54 4.56 -11.56
N VAL A 92 3.81 3.72 -12.27
CA VAL A 92 2.74 4.12 -13.20
C VAL A 92 1.36 3.93 -12.55
N SER A 93 1.16 2.83 -11.82
CA SER A 93 -0.09 2.58 -11.11
C SER A 93 0.08 1.64 -9.93
N THR A 94 -0.90 1.65 -9.03
CA THR A 94 -0.98 0.71 -7.90
C THR A 94 -2.33 -0.01 -7.94
N LEU A 95 -2.33 -1.28 -7.55
CA LEU A 95 -3.50 -2.16 -7.48
C LEU A 95 -3.52 -2.82 -6.11
N GLN A 96 -4.58 -2.56 -5.34
CA GLN A 96 -4.79 -3.25 -4.07
C GLN A 96 -5.37 -4.64 -4.31
N THR A 97 -4.77 -5.65 -3.68
CA THR A 97 -5.24 -7.04 -3.71
C THR A 97 -5.41 -7.57 -2.29
N ALA A 98 -6.11 -8.69 -2.13
CA ALA A 98 -6.26 -9.34 -0.82
C ALA A 98 -4.92 -9.72 -0.15
N SER A 99 -3.84 -9.86 -0.92
CA SER A 99 -2.50 -10.21 -0.44
C SER A 99 -1.58 -9.00 -0.26
N GLY A 100 -2.09 -7.78 -0.45
CA GLY A 100 -1.33 -6.53 -0.35
C GLY A 100 -1.34 -5.70 -1.63
N THR A 101 -0.46 -4.70 -1.67
CA THR A 101 -0.34 -3.77 -2.79
C THR A 101 0.54 -4.35 -3.90
N MET A 102 0.00 -4.38 -5.11
CA MET A 102 0.75 -4.64 -6.33
C MET A 102 1.03 -3.32 -7.03
N VAL A 103 2.28 -3.07 -7.38
CA VAL A 103 2.71 -1.82 -8.00
C VAL A 103 3.15 -2.10 -9.43
N PHE A 104 2.71 -1.28 -10.38
CA PHE A 104 3.14 -1.35 -11.78
C PHE A 104 4.05 -0.17 -12.08
N ALA A 105 5.17 -0.45 -12.72
CA ALA A 105 6.20 0.54 -13.00
C ALA A 105 6.80 0.36 -14.40
N GLU A 106 7.41 1.42 -14.92
CA GLU A 106 8.14 1.41 -16.18
C GLU A 106 9.60 1.82 -15.97
N ILE A 107 10.49 1.40 -16.89
CA ILE A 107 11.89 1.80 -16.83
C ILE A 107 11.98 3.32 -16.92
N TYR A 108 12.59 3.94 -15.91
CA TYR A 108 12.83 5.36 -15.90
C TYR A 108 13.89 5.71 -16.96
N LYS A 109 13.54 6.62 -17.87
CA LYS A 109 14.46 7.18 -18.87
C LYS A 109 14.64 8.67 -18.56
N PRO A 110 15.82 9.12 -18.11
CA PRO A 110 16.08 10.54 -17.98
C PRO A 110 16.03 11.19 -19.37
N SER A 111 15.30 12.30 -19.47
CA SER A 111 15.24 13.16 -20.66
C SER A 111 16.45 14.07 -20.74
#